data_AF-A0A380H1D7-F1
#
_entry.id   AF-A0A380H1D7-F1
#
_cell.length_a   1.000
_cell.length_b   1.000
_cell.length_c   1.000
_cell.angle_alpha   90.00
_cell.angle_beta   90.00
_cell.angle_gamma   90.00
#
_symmetry.space_group_name_H-M   'P 1'
#
loop_
_entity.id
_entity.type
_entity.pdbx_description
1 polymer ?
#
loop_
_entity_poly.entity_id
_entity_poly.type
_entity_poly.pdbx_seq_one_letter_code
_entity_poly.pdbx_strand_id
1 'polypeptide(L)'
;MVQLKWGWEALVPPRTPERDEEPPPMTLLHKLNLSENVKNAKYTYNQNDIPITVMGVHYGFSIANAFVYALLTEKCPKFSTFRGGAFGIMIHILFPEYLLPRLGITPEVEDLPKEGRLSELFAHMI
;
A
#
# COMPACT_ATOMS: atom_id res chain seq x y z
N MET A 1 -21.00 -5.90 1.81
CA MET A 1 -20.61 -4.64 2.50
C MET A 1 -19.54 -4.01 1.62
N VAL A 2 -19.74 -2.79 1.13
CA VAL A 2 -18.78 -2.18 0.18
C VAL A 2 -17.58 -1.68 0.97
N GLN A 3 -16.41 -2.30 0.77
CA GLN A 3 -15.16 -1.76 1.29
C GLN A 3 -14.91 -0.41 0.62
N LEU A 4 -14.73 0.62 1.43
CA LEU A 4 -14.47 1.97 0.94
C LEU A 4 -13.09 1.97 0.27
N LYS A 5 -13.06 2.07 -1.07
CA LYS A 5 -11.83 2.17 -1.87
C LYS A 5 -11.38 3.63 -1.90
N TRP A 6 -10.08 3.87 -1.75
CA TRP A 6 -9.50 5.21 -1.59
C TRP A 6 -8.38 5.47 -2.59
N GLY A 7 -8.10 6.75 -2.84
CA GLY A 7 -6.95 7.19 -3.65
C GLY A 7 -7.06 6.77 -5.11
N TRP A 8 -5.93 6.34 -5.69
CA TRP A 8 -5.86 5.94 -7.09
C TRP A 8 -6.72 4.72 -7.42
N GLU A 9 -7.00 3.83 -6.48
CA GLU A 9 -7.88 2.66 -6.69
C GLU A 9 -9.33 3.03 -7.03
N ALA A 10 -9.73 4.29 -6.84
CA ALA A 10 -11.01 4.82 -7.30
C ALA A 10 -10.99 5.31 -8.76
N LEU A 11 -9.81 5.56 -9.33
CA LEU A 11 -9.60 6.20 -10.64
C LEU A 11 -8.99 5.26 -11.69
N VAL A 12 -8.17 4.31 -11.27
CA VAL A 12 -7.59 3.26 -12.11
C VAL A 12 -8.28 1.92 -11.86
N PRO A 13 -8.20 0.95 -12.80
CA PRO A 13 -8.85 -0.34 -12.64
C PRO A 13 -8.53 -0.96 -11.28
N PRO A 14 -9.56 -1.40 -10.53
CA PRO A 14 -9.36 -1.99 -9.23
C PRO A 14 -8.60 -3.32 -9.36
N ARG A 15 -8.01 -3.79 -8.26
CA ARG A 15 -7.50 -5.16 -8.19
C ARG A 15 -8.67 -6.14 -8.32
N THR A 16 -8.35 -7.39 -8.60
CA THR A 16 -9.36 -8.45 -8.64
C THR A 16 -10.01 -8.61 -7.27
N PRO A 17 -11.31 -8.95 -7.19
CA PRO A 17 -12.02 -9.09 -5.92
C PRO A 17 -11.32 -10.00 -4.92
N GLU A 18 -10.76 -11.11 -5.39
CA GLU A 18 -10.05 -12.10 -4.55
C GLU A 18 -8.81 -11.50 -3.87
N ARG A 19 -8.17 -10.51 -4.50
CA ARG A 19 -6.99 -9.83 -3.96
C ARG A 19 -7.35 -8.65 -3.05
N ASP A 20 -8.55 -8.11 -3.21
CA ASP A 20 -9.07 -7.06 -2.32
C ASP A 20 -9.56 -7.63 -0.98
N GLU A 21 -9.96 -8.90 -0.95
CA GLU A 21 -10.38 -9.59 0.29
C GLU A 21 -9.27 -9.63 1.34
N GLU A 22 -8.02 -9.87 0.94
CA GLU A 22 -6.87 -9.84 1.84
C GLU A 22 -5.78 -8.90 1.33
N PRO A 23 -5.81 -7.61 1.71
CA PRO A 23 -4.80 -6.66 1.28
C PRO A 23 -3.46 -6.91 2.00
N PRO A 24 -2.32 -6.51 1.41
CA PRO A 24 -0.98 -6.77 1.98
C PRO A 24 -0.79 -6.37 3.45
N PRO A 25 -1.35 -5.25 3.95
CA PRO A 25 -1.29 -4.95 5.38
C PRO A 25 -1.97 -5.98 6.26
N MET A 26 -3.10 -6.57 5.83
CA MET A 26 -3.77 -7.62 6.61
C MET A 26 -2.88 -8.86 6.69
N THR A 27 -2.33 -9.32 5.58
CA THR A 27 -1.39 -10.45 5.57
C THR A 27 -0.16 -10.18 6.45
N LEU A 28 0.38 -8.94 6.44
CA LEU A 28 1.45 -8.54 7.36
C LEU A 28 1.00 -8.66 8.83
N LEU A 29 -0.18 -8.16 9.18
CA LEU A 29 -0.72 -8.23 10.54
C LEU A 29 -0.94 -9.68 10.99
N HIS A 30 -1.34 -10.57 10.07
CA HIS A 30 -1.42 -12.02 10.33
C HIS A 30 -0.04 -12.61 10.62
N LYS A 31 0.99 -12.26 9.84
CA LYS A 31 2.37 -12.74 10.07
C LYS A 31 2.98 -12.25 11.37
N LEU A 32 2.62 -11.04 11.80
CA LEU A 32 3.02 -10.50 13.10
C LEU A 32 2.28 -11.16 14.28
N ASN A 33 1.37 -12.10 14.01
CA ASN A 33 0.58 -12.83 15.01
C ASN A 33 -0.14 -11.90 16.00
N LEU A 34 -0.64 -10.76 15.49
CA LEU A 34 -1.45 -9.85 16.30
C LEU A 34 -2.80 -10.48 16.59
N SER A 35 -3.37 -10.12 17.74
CA SER A 35 -4.68 -10.63 18.17
C SER A 35 -5.81 -10.13 17.26
N GLU A 36 -6.85 -10.94 17.07
CA GLU A 36 -7.97 -10.63 16.16
C GLU A 36 -8.67 -9.31 16.47
N ASN A 37 -8.78 -8.95 17.75
CA ASN A 37 -9.35 -7.67 18.17
C ASN A 37 -8.51 -6.46 17.71
N VAL A 38 -7.21 -6.64 17.51
CA VAL A 38 -6.32 -5.60 16.98
C VAL A 38 -6.39 -5.60 15.45
N LYS A 39 -6.24 -6.77 14.81
CA LYS A 39 -6.24 -6.87 13.33
C LYS A 39 -7.53 -6.35 12.71
N ASN A 40 -8.67 -6.75 13.28
CA ASN A 40 -10.00 -6.42 12.78
C ASN A 40 -10.61 -5.17 13.44
N ALA A 41 -9.78 -4.37 14.13
CA ALA A 41 -10.28 -3.15 14.74
C ALA A 41 -10.82 -2.22 13.65
N LYS A 42 -12.06 -1.76 13.87
CA LYS A 42 -12.80 -0.93 12.93
C LYS A 42 -13.57 0.16 13.65
N TYR A 43 -13.81 1.26 12.94
CA TYR A 43 -14.65 2.36 13.38
C TYR A 43 -15.82 2.51 12.41
N THR A 44 -17.04 2.42 12.90
CA THR A 44 -18.23 2.56 12.06
C THR A 44 -18.63 4.04 11.98
N TYR A 45 -18.63 4.60 10.79
CA TYR A 45 -19.04 5.98 10.51
C TYR A 45 -20.06 6.00 9.38
N ASN A 46 -21.21 6.65 9.59
CA ASN A 46 -22.28 6.74 8.60
C ASN A 46 -22.63 5.37 7.97
N GLN A 47 -22.81 4.33 8.81
CA GLN A 47 -23.08 2.94 8.39
C GLN A 47 -21.98 2.26 7.56
N ASN A 48 -20.79 2.86 7.47
CA ASN A 48 -19.62 2.28 6.80
C ASN A 48 -18.58 1.86 7.83
N ASP A 49 -18.05 0.66 7.69
CA ASP A 49 -16.96 0.15 8.52
C ASP A 49 -15.61 0.63 7.98
N ILE A 50 -14.85 1.33 8.83
CA ILE A 50 -13.52 1.84 8.50
C ILE A 50 -12.48 0.96 9.21
N PRO A 51 -11.64 0.19 8.48
CA PRO A 51 -10.66 -0.71 9.07
C PRO A 51 -9.44 0.08 9.60
N ILE A 52 -9.51 0.52 10.86
CA ILE A 52 -8.54 1.47 11.42
C ILE A 52 -7.12 0.90 11.51
N THR A 53 -6.97 -0.41 11.78
CA THR A 53 -5.64 -1.03 11.89
C THR A 53 -4.94 -1.13 10.54
N VAL A 54 -5.66 -1.62 9.52
CA VAL A 54 -5.19 -1.67 8.12
C VAL A 54 -4.79 -0.29 7.64
N MET A 55 -5.64 0.70 7.92
CA MET A 55 -5.40 2.08 7.54
C MET A 55 -4.20 2.69 8.29
N GLY A 56 -4.03 2.35 9.56
CA GLY A 56 -2.85 2.73 10.35
C GLY A 56 -1.55 2.21 9.75
N VAL A 57 -1.51 0.95 9.28
CA VAL A 57 -0.34 0.39 8.59
C VAL A 57 -0.07 1.14 7.28
N HIS A 58 -1.11 1.39 6.47
CA HIS A 58 -0.95 2.15 5.22
C HIS A 58 -0.42 3.56 5.45
N TYR A 59 -1.03 4.34 6.35
CA TYR A 59 -0.57 5.70 6.63
C TYR A 59 0.81 5.72 7.30
N GLY A 60 1.09 4.76 8.19
CA GLY A 60 2.41 4.62 8.81
C GLY A 60 3.49 4.39 7.76
N PHE A 61 3.23 3.52 6.78
CA PHE A 61 4.12 3.29 5.64
C PHE A 61 4.31 4.57 4.80
N SER A 62 3.23 5.28 4.46
CA SER A 62 3.32 6.53 3.69
C SER A 62 4.10 7.62 4.43
N ILE A 63 3.85 7.81 5.73
CA ILE A 63 4.56 8.77 6.57
C ILE A 63 6.05 8.41 6.63
N ALA A 64 6.40 7.15 6.88
CA ALA A 64 7.78 6.70 6.92
C ALA A 64 8.52 6.99 5.60
N ASN A 65 7.90 6.68 4.46
CA ASN A 65 8.48 6.98 3.15
C ASN A 65 8.59 8.48 2.88
N ALA A 66 7.62 9.29 3.31
CA ALA A 66 7.70 10.75 3.20
C ALA A 66 8.88 11.32 4.02
N PHE A 67 9.11 10.80 5.23
CA PHE A 67 10.29 11.16 6.04
C PHE A 67 11.60 10.78 5.34
N VAL A 68 11.69 9.56 4.80
CA VAL A 68 12.88 9.12 4.04
C VAL A 68 13.11 10.01 2.82
N TYR A 69 12.06 10.33 2.07
CA TYR A 69 12.13 11.22 0.92
C TYR A 69 12.61 12.62 1.30
N ALA A 70 12.06 13.21 2.37
CA ALA A 70 12.48 14.52 2.86
C ALA A 70 13.98 14.54 3.19
N LEU A 71 14.47 13.54 3.93
CA LEU A 71 15.89 13.42 4.29
C LEU A 71 16.81 13.21 3.06
N LEU A 72 16.35 12.45 2.07
CA LEU A 72 17.10 12.22 0.83
C LEU A 72 17.20 13.47 -0.04
N THR A 73 16.09 14.20 -0.17
CA THR A 73 16.04 15.43 -0.97
C THR A 73 16.81 16.58 -0.35
N GLU A 74 16.88 16.65 0.98
CA GLU A 74 17.72 17.62 1.71
C GLU A 74 19.21 17.45 1.35
N LYS A 75 19.70 16.20 1.29
CA LYS A 75 21.11 15.91 0.97
C LYS A 75 21.40 15.90 -0.53
N CYS A 76 20.41 15.54 -1.34
CA CYS A 76 20.56 15.35 -2.78
C CYS A 76 19.31 15.89 -3.50
N PRO A 77 19.28 17.19 -3.84
CA PRO A 77 18.12 17.82 -4.49
C PRO A 77 17.70 17.15 -5.81
N LYS A 78 18.59 16.39 -6.47
CA LYS A 78 18.28 15.60 -7.66
C LYS A 78 17.13 14.61 -7.46
N PHE A 79 16.92 14.11 -6.24
CA PHE A 79 15.79 13.22 -5.95
C PHE A 79 14.43 13.94 -5.91
N SER A 80 14.42 15.28 -5.89
CA SER A 80 13.18 16.06 -6.04
C SER A 80 12.68 16.16 -7.50
N THR A 81 13.45 15.62 -8.44
CA THR A 81 13.09 15.60 -9.87
C THR A 81 11.76 14.88 -10.08
N PHE A 82 10.97 15.36 -11.04
CA PHE A 82 9.61 14.85 -11.32
C PHE A 82 8.67 14.90 -10.09
N ARG A 83 8.87 15.87 -9.20
CA ARG A 83 8.03 16.10 -8.00
C ARG A 83 7.93 14.88 -7.08
N GLY A 84 8.99 14.07 -7.00
CA GLY A 84 9.00 12.85 -6.18
C GLY A 84 8.44 11.60 -6.87
N GLY A 85 7.92 11.70 -8.09
CA GLY A 85 7.42 10.52 -8.80
C GLY A 85 8.52 9.48 -9.09
N ALA A 86 9.76 9.90 -9.31
CA ALA A 86 10.90 8.98 -9.43
C ALA A 86 11.16 8.19 -8.13
N PHE A 87 10.99 8.84 -6.97
CA PHE A 87 11.06 8.18 -5.67
C PHE A 87 9.88 7.21 -5.48
N GLY A 88 8.68 7.60 -5.90
CA GLY A 88 7.50 6.74 -5.94
C GLY A 88 7.70 5.44 -6.72
N ILE A 89 8.26 5.54 -7.94
CA ILE A 89 8.62 4.38 -8.78
C ILE A 89 9.62 3.48 -8.05
N MET A 90 10.64 4.06 -7.42
CA MET A 90 11.64 3.29 -6.67
C MET A 90 10.99 2.52 -5.50
N ILE A 91 10.10 3.16 -4.75
CA ILE A 91 9.37 2.50 -3.65
C ILE A 91 8.45 1.40 -4.18
N HIS A 92 7.77 1.60 -5.30
CA HIS A 92 6.94 0.58 -5.93
C HIS A 92 7.74 -0.67 -6.32
N ILE A 93 8.90 -0.49 -6.95
CA ILE A 93 9.78 -1.61 -7.31
C ILE A 93 10.31 -2.30 -6.05
N LEU A 94 10.74 -1.53 -5.05
CA LEU A 94 11.34 -2.07 -3.83
C LEU A 94 10.35 -2.88 -2.99
N PHE A 95 9.13 -2.39 -2.80
CA PHE A 95 8.16 -3.02 -1.88
C PHE A 95 7.25 -4.02 -2.60
N PRO A 96 6.24 -3.59 -3.39
CA PRO A 96 5.37 -4.49 -4.15
C PRO A 96 6.09 -5.51 -5.03
N GLU A 97 7.13 -5.13 -5.78
CA GLU A 97 7.76 -6.06 -6.74
C GLU A 97 8.89 -6.90 -6.16
N TYR A 98 9.52 -6.47 -5.06
CA TYR A 98 10.72 -7.14 -4.54
C TYR A 98 10.58 -7.67 -3.12
N LEU A 99 10.27 -6.81 -2.14
CA LEU A 99 10.26 -7.19 -0.72
C LEU A 99 9.01 -7.97 -0.32
N LEU A 100 7.81 -7.51 -0.70
CA LEU A 100 6.57 -8.14 -0.25
C LEU A 100 6.39 -9.59 -0.76
N PRO A 101 6.71 -9.91 -2.04
CA PRO A 101 6.69 -11.29 -2.53
C PRO A 101 7.69 -12.19 -1.79
N ARG A 102 8.93 -11.72 -1.59
CA ARG A 102 9.98 -12.47 -0.87
C ARG A 102 9.65 -12.72 0.60
N LEU A 103 8.92 -11.79 1.22
CA LEU A 103 8.42 -11.96 2.57
C LEU A 103 7.14 -12.81 2.61
N GLY A 104 6.62 -13.25 1.45
CA GLY A 104 5.38 -14.01 1.30
C GLY A 104 4.15 -13.23 1.77
N ILE A 105 4.18 -11.90 1.68
CA ILE A 105 3.07 -11.01 2.05
C ILE A 105 2.14 -10.82 0.85
N THR A 106 2.67 -10.92 -0.37
CA THR A 106 1.92 -10.92 -1.63
C THR A 106 2.32 -12.13 -2.47
N PRO A 107 1.48 -12.54 -3.45
CA PRO A 107 1.89 -13.49 -4.49
C PRO A 107 3.13 -13.01 -5.27
N GLU A 108 3.79 -13.93 -5.97
CA GLU A 108 4.89 -13.61 -6.87
C GLU A 108 4.43 -12.69 -8.01
N VAL A 109 5.35 -11.87 -8.50
CA VAL A 109 5.06 -10.79 -9.46
C VAL A 109 4.57 -11.33 -10.80
N GLU A 110 5.03 -12.52 -11.19
CA GLU A 110 4.65 -13.22 -12.42
C GLU A 110 3.19 -13.70 -12.40
N ASP A 111 2.65 -13.95 -11.20
CA ASP A 111 1.28 -14.43 -11.01
C ASP A 111 0.25 -13.27 -10.90
N LEU A 112 0.73 -12.02 -10.83
CA LEU A 112 -0.12 -10.85 -10.65
C LEU A 112 -0.66 -10.30 -11.99
N PRO A 113 -1.96 -9.95 -12.07
CA PRO A 113 -2.52 -9.24 -13.22
C PRO A 113 -1.79 -7.92 -13.49
N LYS A 114 -1.52 -7.62 -14.77
CA LYS A 114 -0.78 -6.42 -15.19
C LYS A 114 -1.53 -5.15 -14.81
N GLU A 115 -2.86 -5.19 -14.85
CA GLU A 115 -3.75 -4.08 -14.51
C GLU A 115 -3.63 -3.72 -13.02
N GLY A 116 -3.58 -4.73 -12.15
CA GLY A 116 -3.39 -4.56 -10.70
C GLY A 116 -2.02 -3.98 -10.36
N ARG A 117 -0.96 -4.44 -11.04
CA ARG A 117 0.40 -3.90 -10.88
C ARG A 117 0.49 -2.44 -11.33
N LEU A 118 -0.13 -2.11 -12.45
CA LEU A 118 -0.18 -0.74 -12.96
C LEU A 118 -0.94 0.18 -11.99
N SER A 119 -2.06 -0.31 -11.44
CA SER A 119 -2.85 0.40 -10.43
C SER A 119 -2.01 0.72 -9.19
N GLU A 120 -1.22 -0.26 -8.71
CA GLU A 120 -0.29 -0.06 -7.59
C GLU A 120 0.85 0.89 -7.91
N LEU A 121 1.39 0.87 -9.13
CA LEU A 121 2.43 1.82 -9.54
C LEU A 121 1.91 3.26 -9.46
N PHE A 122 0.71 3.52 -10.01
CA PHE A 122 0.10 4.85 -9.94
C PHE A 122 -0.18 5.27 -8.49
N ALA A 123 -0.57 4.34 -7.62
CA ALA A 123 -0.76 4.60 -6.20
C ALA A 123 0.50 5.10 -5.48
N HIS A 124 1.70 4.82 -5.99
CA HIS A 124 2.97 5.22 -5.38
C HIS A 124 3.64 6.44 -6.06
N MET A 125 3.21 6.84 -7.26
CA MET A 125 3.88 7.91 -8.02
C MET A 125 3.43 9.33 -7.66
N ILE A 126 2.37 9.51 -6.85
CA ILE A 126 1.76 10.82 -6.55
C ILE A 126 1.24 10.86 -5.12
#